data_AF-A0A4R1WYY0-F1
#
_entry.id   AF-A0A4R1WYY0-F1
#
_cell.length_a   1.000
_cell.length_b   1.000
_cell.length_c   1.000
_cell.angle_alpha   90.00
_cell.angle_beta   90.00
_cell.angle_gamma   90.00
#
_symmetry.space_group_name_H-M   'P 1'
#
loop_
_entity.id
_entity.type
_entity.pdbx_description
1 polymer ?
#
loop_
_entity_poly.entity_id
_entity_poly.type
_entity_poly.pdbx_seq_one_letter_code
_entity_poly.pdbx_strand_id
1 'polypeptide(L)'
;MPQPSRVRQPSTAGTSPWRGSQLFVSGAVVLGALAFLVPGVWSFGWPESFHRTIATFDPFNLHLFHDLGAFQLGVGVALLGALFWRDALVVALLGGSAGAIVHFISHLMDRDLGGRSSDPLTLGILAVILLLGLVLRLRALRE
;
A
#
# COMPACT_ATOMS: atom_id res chain seq x y z
N MET A 1 -39.73 27.65 45.85
CA MET A 1 -39.70 26.82 44.63
C MET A 1 -38.64 25.73 44.81
N PRO A 2 -39.00 24.45 44.87
CA PRO A 2 -38.03 23.35 44.98
C PRO A 2 -37.43 23.00 43.61
N GLN A 3 -36.11 22.84 43.53
CA GLN A 3 -35.39 22.38 42.34
C GLN A 3 -35.70 20.89 42.08
N PRO A 4 -36.01 20.46 40.84
CA PRO A 4 -36.24 19.06 40.55
C PRO A 4 -34.93 18.26 40.66
N SER A 5 -34.99 17.15 41.41
CA SER A 5 -33.90 16.20 41.58
C SER A 5 -33.54 15.55 40.23
N ARG A 6 -32.30 15.74 39.80
CA ARG A 6 -31.78 15.20 38.54
C ARG A 6 -31.58 13.69 38.71
N VAL A 7 -32.50 12.89 38.16
CA VAL A 7 -32.38 11.42 38.08
C VAL A 7 -31.11 11.08 37.30
N ARG A 8 -30.13 10.48 37.99
CA ARG A 8 -28.85 10.07 37.40
C ARG A 8 -29.09 8.75 36.66
N GLN A 9 -29.13 8.78 35.33
CA GLN A 9 -29.29 7.54 34.55
C GLN A 9 -28.03 6.67 34.69
N PRO A 10 -28.19 5.33 34.75
CA PRO A 10 -27.07 4.41 34.83
C PRO A 10 -26.23 4.50 33.55
N SER A 11 -24.92 4.70 33.69
CA SER A 11 -23.97 4.58 32.59
C SER A 11 -23.95 3.13 32.13
N THR A 12 -24.61 2.83 31.00
CA THR A 12 -24.44 1.55 30.33
C THR A 12 -23.00 1.49 29.80
N ALA A 13 -22.15 0.74 30.49
CA ALA A 13 -20.81 0.37 30.03
C ALA A 13 -20.93 -0.62 28.86
N GLY A 14 -21.53 -0.18 27.75
CA GLY A 14 -21.51 -0.89 26.48
C GLY A 14 -20.26 -0.50 25.72
N THR A 15 -19.52 -1.48 25.20
CA THR A 15 -18.48 -1.21 24.21
C THR A 15 -19.11 -0.44 23.06
N SER A 16 -18.69 0.82 22.90
CA SER A 16 -19.24 1.71 21.88
C SER A 16 -19.20 1.00 20.51
N PRO A 17 -20.32 0.92 19.75
CA PRO A 17 -20.36 0.32 18.41
C PRO A 17 -19.25 0.87 17.48
N TRP A 18 -18.84 2.11 17.74
CA TRP A 18 -17.72 2.80 17.09
C TRP A 18 -16.35 2.16 17.34
N ARG A 19 -16.10 1.52 18.49
CA ARG A 19 -14.85 0.79 18.73
C ARG A 19 -14.81 -0.51 17.92
N GLY A 20 -15.94 -1.23 17.84
CA GLY A 20 -16.03 -2.45 17.05
C GLY A 20 -15.79 -2.20 15.56
N SER A 21 -16.39 -1.15 15.01
CA SER A 21 -16.18 -0.79 13.59
C SER A 21 -14.74 -0.37 13.29
N GLN A 22 -14.09 0.39 14.18
CA GLN A 22 -12.69 0.81 13.99
C GLN A 22 -11.71 -0.37 14.06
N LEU A 23 -11.95 -1.35 14.94
CA LEU A 23 -11.16 -2.58 15.00
C LEU A 23 -11.31 -3.41 13.72
N PHE A 24 -12.54 -3.54 13.22
CA PHE A 24 -12.78 -4.23 11.96
C PHE A 24 -12.09 -3.54 10.78
N VAL A 25 -12.22 -2.22 10.65
CA VAL A 25 -11.55 -1.44 9.59
C VAL A 25 -10.03 -1.60 9.67
N SER A 26 -9.45 -1.44 10.86
CA SER A 26 -8.00 -1.63 11.04
C SER A 26 -7.56 -3.06 10.70
N GLY A 27 -8.35 -4.05 11.11
CA GLY A 27 -8.09 -5.46 10.78
C GLY A 27 -8.17 -5.73 9.28
N ALA A 28 -9.13 -5.14 8.58
CA ALA A 28 -9.25 -5.23 7.12
C ALA A 28 -8.05 -4.58 6.41
N VAL A 29 -7.56 -3.45 6.91
CA VAL A 29 -6.35 -2.80 6.39
C VAL A 29 -5.12 -3.69 6.57
N VAL A 30 -4.92 -4.26 7.75
CA VAL A 30 -3.79 -5.16 8.02
C VAL A 30 -3.86 -6.43 7.16
N LEU A 31 -5.04 -7.06 7.09
CA LEU A 31 -5.23 -8.25 6.27
C LEU A 31 -5.01 -7.95 4.79
N GLY A 32 -5.54 -6.82 4.29
CA GLY A 32 -5.31 -6.36 2.93
C GLY A 32 -3.82 -6.11 2.66
N ALA A 33 -3.13 -5.42 3.57
CA ALA A 33 -1.69 -5.19 3.44
C ALA A 33 -0.92 -6.51 3.35
N LEU A 34 -1.22 -7.50 4.19
CA LEU A 34 -0.60 -8.82 4.12
C LEU A 34 -0.92 -9.54 2.80
N ALA A 35 -2.18 -9.47 2.35
CA ALA A 35 -2.65 -10.09 1.12
C ALA A 35 -2.03 -9.47 -0.14
N PHE A 36 -1.47 -8.26 -0.08
CA PHE A 36 -0.71 -7.65 -1.18
C PHE A 36 0.81 -7.78 -0.99
N LEU A 37 1.33 -7.55 0.21
CA LEU A 37 2.78 -7.58 0.46
C LEU A 37 3.36 -8.99 0.34
N VAL A 38 2.69 -10.01 0.88
CA VAL A 38 3.20 -11.38 0.84
C VAL A 38 3.33 -11.90 -0.60
N PRO A 39 2.25 -11.91 -1.42
CA PRO A 39 2.40 -12.30 -2.82
C PRO A 39 3.24 -11.31 -3.62
N GLY A 40 3.26 -10.01 -3.26
CA GLY A 40 4.06 -9.01 -3.96
C GLY A 40 5.56 -9.26 -3.81
N VAL A 41 6.03 -9.51 -2.58
CA VAL A 41 7.41 -9.91 -2.30
C VAL A 41 7.74 -11.23 -2.99
N TRP A 42 6.85 -12.21 -2.96
CA TRP A 42 7.09 -13.52 -3.58
C TRP A 42 7.16 -13.41 -5.10
N SER A 43 6.19 -12.75 -5.72
CA SER A 43 6.14 -12.51 -7.17
C SER A 43 7.37 -11.76 -7.67
N PHE A 44 7.85 -10.76 -6.92
CA PHE A 44 9.05 -10.01 -7.30
C PHE A 44 10.35 -10.79 -7.04
N GLY A 45 10.48 -11.44 -5.88
CA GLY A 45 11.74 -12.06 -5.45
C GLY A 45 11.96 -13.48 -5.99
N TRP A 46 10.88 -14.24 -6.16
CA TRP A 46 10.92 -15.61 -6.70
C TRP A 46 9.78 -15.87 -7.70
N PRO A 47 9.81 -15.20 -8.87
CA PRO A 47 8.76 -15.27 -9.89
C PRO A 47 8.35 -16.70 -10.29
N GLU A 48 9.32 -17.57 -10.56
CA GLU A 48 9.04 -18.95 -11.00
C GLU A 48 8.36 -19.77 -9.90
N SER A 49 8.77 -19.59 -8.65
CA SER A 49 8.15 -20.28 -7.51
C SER A 49 6.72 -19.79 -7.30
N PHE A 50 6.50 -18.48 -7.42
CA PHE A 50 5.17 -17.88 -7.31
C PHE A 50 4.24 -18.34 -8.44
N HIS A 51 4.72 -18.36 -9.69
CA HIS A 51 3.99 -18.89 -10.84
C HIS A 51 3.58 -20.36 -10.62
N ARG A 52 4.52 -21.21 -10.23
CA ARG A 52 4.26 -22.65 -10.03
C ARG A 52 3.36 -22.96 -8.84
N THR A 53 3.18 -22.03 -7.91
CA THR A 53 2.46 -22.28 -6.64
C THR A 53 1.12 -21.54 -6.56
N ILE A 54 1.08 -20.28 -6.99
CA ILE A 54 -0.05 -19.37 -6.81
C ILE A 54 -0.67 -18.99 -8.15
N ALA A 55 0.15 -18.58 -9.10
CA ALA A 55 -0.29 -18.02 -10.38
C ALA A 55 0.01 -18.97 -11.55
N THR A 56 -0.55 -20.19 -11.50
CA THR A 56 -0.21 -21.32 -12.38
C THR A 56 -0.78 -21.20 -13.80
N PHE A 57 -0.87 -19.99 -14.34
CA PHE A 57 -1.35 -19.71 -15.68
C PHE A 57 -0.16 -19.62 -16.64
N ASP A 58 -0.17 -20.46 -17.68
CA ASP A 58 0.86 -20.48 -18.71
C ASP A 58 0.55 -19.53 -19.88
N PRO A 59 1.57 -18.99 -20.58
CA PRO A 59 3.01 -19.20 -20.34
C PRO A 59 3.59 -18.31 -19.23
N PHE A 60 4.66 -18.79 -18.58
CA PHE A 60 5.44 -17.98 -17.63
C PHE A 60 6.04 -16.73 -18.29
N ASN A 61 5.86 -15.58 -17.64
CA ASN A 61 6.47 -14.31 -18.04
C ASN A 61 7.18 -13.67 -16.85
N LEU A 62 8.52 -13.76 -16.84
CA LEU A 62 9.36 -13.27 -15.76
C LEU A 62 9.13 -11.78 -15.46
N HIS A 63 9.14 -10.96 -16.50
CA HIS A 63 8.98 -9.51 -16.38
C HIS A 63 7.62 -9.13 -15.79
N LEU A 64 6.54 -9.78 -16.25
CA LEU A 64 5.19 -9.57 -15.74
C LEU A 64 5.10 -9.85 -14.24
N PHE A 65 5.80 -10.87 -13.73
CA PHE A 65 5.79 -11.20 -12.31
C PHE A 65 6.60 -10.20 -11.47
N HIS A 66 7.69 -9.64 -12.00
CA HIS A 66 8.34 -8.51 -11.34
C HIS A 66 7.41 -7.30 -11.28
N ASP A 67 6.73 -6.94 -12.37
CA ASP A 67 5.80 -5.81 -12.38
C ASP A 67 4.60 -6.01 -11.45
N LEU A 68 4.00 -7.20 -11.48
CA LEU A 68 2.94 -7.60 -10.55
C LEU A 68 3.40 -7.42 -9.10
N GLY A 69 4.59 -7.91 -8.79
CA GLY A 69 5.19 -7.78 -7.47
C GLY A 69 5.38 -6.31 -7.07
N ALA A 70 5.92 -5.48 -7.96
CA ALA A 70 6.11 -4.05 -7.73
C ALA A 70 4.81 -3.32 -7.41
N PHE A 71 3.74 -3.56 -8.19
CA PHE A 71 2.45 -2.92 -7.95
C PHE A 71 1.77 -3.40 -6.67
N GLN A 72 1.83 -4.71 -6.37
CA GLN A 72 1.29 -5.24 -5.12
C GLN A 72 2.02 -4.66 -3.90
N LEU A 73 3.34 -4.50 -3.97
CA LEU A 73 4.11 -3.83 -2.92
C LEU A 73 3.65 -2.39 -2.70
N GLY A 74 3.42 -1.62 -3.77
CA GLY A 74 2.88 -0.26 -3.68
C GLY A 74 1.52 -0.19 -2.97
N VAL A 75 0.59 -1.08 -3.32
CA VAL A 75 -0.73 -1.17 -2.65
C VAL A 75 -0.59 -1.52 -1.18
N GLY A 76 0.23 -2.52 -0.86
CA GLY A 76 0.49 -2.94 0.52
C GLY A 76 1.10 -1.84 1.38
N VAL A 77 2.05 -1.09 0.83
CA VAL A 77 2.67 0.07 1.49
C VAL A 77 1.65 1.19 1.74
N ALA A 78 0.75 1.49 0.79
CA ALA A 78 -0.33 2.44 1.02
C ALA A 78 -1.27 2.00 2.16
N LEU A 79 -1.67 0.72 2.17
CA LEU A 79 -2.54 0.18 3.22
C LEU A 79 -1.89 0.29 4.60
N LEU A 80 -0.62 -0.09 4.75
CA LEU A 80 0.11 0.11 6.00
C LEU A 80 0.25 1.60 6.34
N GLY A 81 0.55 2.44 5.36
CA GLY A 81 0.65 3.89 5.53
C GLY A 81 -0.64 4.50 6.09
N ALA A 82 -1.81 4.02 5.65
CA ALA A 82 -3.11 4.50 6.15
C ALA A 82 -3.32 4.27 7.65
N LEU A 83 -2.56 3.38 8.30
CA LEU A 83 -2.60 3.18 9.74
C LEU A 83 -1.84 4.28 10.51
N PHE A 84 -0.88 4.94 9.87
CA PHE A 84 0.01 5.94 10.49
C PHE A 84 -0.32 7.37 10.08
N TRP A 85 -0.73 7.58 8.83
CA TRP A 85 -1.04 8.89 8.28
C TRP A 85 -2.53 9.04 7.98
N ARG A 86 -3.11 10.18 8.41
CA ARG A 86 -4.49 10.55 8.08
C ARG A 86 -4.63 11.33 6.78
N ASP A 87 -3.52 11.80 6.24
CA ASP A 87 -3.51 12.57 5.00
C ASP A 87 -3.54 11.63 3.79
N ALA A 88 -4.62 11.70 3.02
CA ALA A 88 -4.82 10.82 1.87
C ALA A 88 -3.75 10.99 0.78
N LEU A 89 -3.21 12.21 0.60
CA LEU A 89 -2.16 12.46 -0.37
C LEU A 89 -0.84 11.82 0.08
N VAL A 90 -0.48 11.93 1.37
CA VAL A 90 0.70 11.21 1.91
C VAL A 90 0.58 9.71 1.67
N VAL A 91 -0.57 9.12 1.98
CA VAL A 91 -0.79 7.67 1.81
C VAL A 91 -0.70 7.26 0.33
N ALA A 92 -1.35 8.01 -0.56
CA ALA A 92 -1.34 7.74 -2.00
C ALA A 92 0.06 7.90 -2.60
N LEU A 93 0.78 8.97 -2.24
CA LEU A 93 2.13 9.23 -2.73
C LEU A 93 3.13 8.22 -2.14
N LEU A 94 2.95 7.76 -0.91
CA LEU A 94 3.76 6.72 -0.29
C LEU A 94 3.64 5.39 -1.04
N GLY A 95 2.43 4.90 -1.27
CA GLY A 95 2.24 3.66 -2.04
C GLY A 95 2.63 3.80 -3.51
N GLY A 96 2.27 4.93 -4.13
CA GLY A 96 2.60 5.22 -5.52
C GLY A 96 4.11 5.32 -5.76
N SER A 97 4.85 6.00 -4.87
CA SER A 97 6.31 6.06 -4.95
C SER A 97 6.95 4.70 -4.71
N ALA A 98 6.50 3.93 -3.71
CA ALA A 98 7.01 2.58 -3.47
C ALA A 98 6.83 1.68 -4.70
N GLY A 99 5.62 1.63 -5.27
CA GLY A 99 5.34 0.85 -6.48
C GLY A 99 6.17 1.32 -7.68
N ALA A 100 6.23 2.62 -7.94
CA ALA A 100 7.00 3.18 -9.05
C ALA A 100 8.51 2.94 -8.93
N ILE A 101 9.08 3.00 -7.72
CA ILE A 101 10.48 2.71 -7.47
C ILE A 101 10.78 1.23 -7.76
N VAL A 102 9.96 0.32 -7.24
CA VAL A 102 10.18 -1.12 -7.46
C VAL A 102 9.95 -1.52 -8.92
N HIS A 103 8.99 -0.88 -9.60
CA HIS A 103 8.74 -1.07 -11.03
C HIS A 103 9.86 -0.48 -11.91
N PHE A 104 10.45 0.63 -11.50
CA PHE A 104 11.68 1.10 -12.12
C PHE A 104 12.83 0.07 -11.95
N ILE A 105 12.94 -0.55 -10.77
CA ILE A 105 13.94 -1.60 -10.52
C ILE A 105 13.67 -2.85 -11.39
N SER A 106 12.42 -3.31 -11.55
CA SER A 106 12.12 -4.45 -12.45
C SER A 106 12.61 -4.17 -13.86
N HIS A 107 12.32 -2.99 -14.38
CA HIS A 107 12.77 -2.55 -15.71
C HIS A 107 14.28 -2.35 -15.84
N LEU A 108 15.02 -2.17 -14.73
CA LEU A 108 16.48 -2.23 -14.74
C LEU A 108 16.99 -3.67 -14.75
N MET A 109 16.38 -4.56 -13.98
CA MET A 109 16.75 -5.98 -13.88
C MET A 109 16.47 -6.73 -15.19
N ASP A 110 15.35 -6.40 -15.82
CA ASP A 110 14.80 -7.14 -16.96
C ASP A 110 15.16 -6.52 -18.31
N ARG A 111 16.16 -5.63 -18.37
CA ARG A 111 16.51 -4.90 -19.60
C ARG A 111 16.78 -5.80 -20.80
N ASP A 112 17.29 -7.00 -20.56
CA ASP A 112 17.64 -7.95 -21.62
C ASP A 112 16.44 -8.82 -22.06
N LEU A 113 15.26 -8.68 -21.42
CA LEU A 113 14.04 -9.43 -21.74
C LEU A 113 13.18 -8.76 -22.83
N GLY A 114 13.54 -7.55 -23.27
CA GLY A 114 12.84 -6.79 -24.31
C GLY A 114 12.36 -5.40 -23.84
N GLY A 115 11.34 -4.86 -24.50
CA GLY A 115 10.82 -3.51 -24.22
C GLY A 115 11.58 -2.39 -24.94
N ARG A 116 11.35 -1.14 -24.53
CA ARG A 116 12.03 0.04 -25.11
C ARG A 116 13.17 0.49 -24.21
N SER A 117 14.26 0.95 -24.82
CA SER A 117 15.41 1.50 -24.09
C SER A 117 15.06 2.69 -23.18
N SER A 118 13.99 3.42 -23.52
CA SER A 118 13.47 4.56 -22.78
C SER A 118 12.64 4.20 -21.53
N ASP A 119 12.21 2.95 -21.37
CA ASP A 119 11.27 2.58 -20.31
C ASP A 119 11.84 2.86 -18.89
N PRO A 120 13.09 2.47 -18.56
CA PRO A 120 13.65 2.76 -17.23
C PRO A 120 13.82 4.26 -16.97
N LEU A 121 14.17 5.06 -17.98
CA LEU A 121 14.25 6.51 -17.81
C LEU A 121 12.87 7.09 -17.47
N THR A 122 11.83 6.65 -18.20
CA THR A 122 10.45 7.11 -18.02
C THR A 122 9.93 6.77 -16.62
N LEU A 123 10.13 5.53 -16.19
CA LEU A 123 9.71 5.06 -14.87
C LEU A 123 10.53 5.69 -13.74
N GLY A 124 11.83 5.91 -13.94
CA GLY A 124 12.68 6.62 -13.00
C GLY A 124 12.22 8.07 -12.77
N ILE A 125 11.86 8.79 -13.84
CA ILE A 125 11.29 10.14 -13.73
C ILE A 125 9.97 10.12 -12.94
N LEU A 126 9.07 9.17 -13.24
CA LEU A 126 7.81 9.02 -12.50
C LEU A 126 8.07 8.75 -11.00
N ALA A 127 8.98 7.83 -10.68
CA ALA A 127 9.34 7.50 -9.31
C ALA A 127 9.87 8.73 -8.56
N VAL A 128 10.75 9.52 -9.19
CA VAL A 128 11.27 10.77 -8.61
C VAL A 128 10.15 11.78 -8.39
N ILE A 129 9.25 12.00 -9.35
CA ILE A 129 8.13 12.95 -9.21
C ILE A 129 7.24 12.56 -8.03
N LEU A 130 6.85 11.29 -7.92
CA LEU A 130 5.99 10.82 -6.83
C LEU A 130 6.67 10.93 -5.46
N LEU A 131 7.96 10.57 -5.38
CA LEU A 131 8.74 10.68 -4.15
C LEU A 131 8.94 12.15 -3.73
N LEU A 132 9.23 13.04 -4.68
CA LEU A 132 9.33 14.47 -4.40
C LEU A 132 7.99 15.03 -3.91
N GLY A 133 6.88 14.65 -4.54
CA GLY A 133 5.53 15.00 -4.07
C GLY A 133 5.29 14.56 -2.63
N LEU A 134 5.66 13.32 -2.28
CA LEU A 134 5.57 12.80 -0.92
C LEU A 134 6.37 13.66 0.08
N VAL A 135 7.64 13.92 -0.25
CA VAL A 135 8.53 14.71 0.62
C VAL A 135 8.00 16.12 0.82
N LEU A 136 7.56 16.79 -0.24
CA LEU A 136 7.00 18.14 -0.17
C LEU A 136 5.71 18.16 0.66
N ARG A 137 4.81 17.17 0.48
CA ARG A 137 3.59 17.07 1.29
C ARG A 137 3.91 16.86 2.77
N LEU A 138 4.86 15.99 3.09
CA LEU A 138 5.29 15.75 4.48
C LEU A 138 5.92 16.98 5.13
N ARG A 139 6.62 17.83 4.36
CA ARG A 139 7.16 19.11 4.85
C ARG A 139 6.04 20.12 5.13
N ALA A 140 5.11 20.27 4.20
CA ALA A 140 3.99 21.20 4.34
C ALA A 140 3.05 20.87 5.52
N LEU A 141 3.03 19.62 6.01
CA LEU A 141 2.26 19.23 7.20
C LEU A 141 3.00 19.49 8.53
N ARG A 142 4.29 19.85 8.48
CA ARG A 142 5.12 20.16 9.66
C ARG A 142 5.26 21.67 9.91
N GLU A 143 4.97 22.48 8.90
CA GLU A 143 4.87 23.94 8.95
C GLU A 143 3.51 24.36 9.51
#